data_AF-A0A9D0H0H8-F1
#
_entry.id   AF-A0A9D0H0H8-F1
#
_cell.length_a   1.000
_cell.length_b   1.000
_cell.length_c   1.000
_cell.angle_alpha   90.00
_cell.angle_beta   90.00
_cell.angle_gamma   90.00
#
_symmetry.space_group_name_H-M   'P 1'
#
loop_
_entity.id
_entity.type
_entity.pdbx_description
1 polymer ?
#
loop_
_entity_poly.entity_id
_entity_poly.type
_entity_poly.pdbx_seq_one_letter_code
_entity_poly.pdbx_strand_id
1 'polypeptide(L)'
;MSFLLEGFLQDLKIEENNLKDFFDEYRSLNTAIGSSEKDYDQILTGYGTQELKFTIGFLTNILKNIKKKGYQIIDTVFDSVEHSGEFDLSVFFGNRIIERFSSDQSDEMLVRIYTLRRVLNALLIMDDRLNYIKYLIEFVKHIKDFYIKFPSLLGENYKNASDFYQFMYMYSLKIHSDDEKAVGYLIKGYNLKKFMIDEGILPYPEENNIFQIINIVGSYLQIEDSFLSLILDIDDYIKEFVCQIKDLKEYSLKKPLVLTPYLQNPFKKYINQFLTNIYILGFEQEYREVVNTLPDVVSKDHRLIIKINEILLKENLKEKKLKEIKKEIEIAFNNFSSEKKENVLYVFYNAYISVFKENKDEIKRLKEEIKTHIKKLKNPVSLNVPLFRTMNILGEKEKALNLANETKQKALITGKKFLANAVDDYIQLEF
;
A
#
# COMPACT_ATOMS: atom_id res chain seq x y z
N MET A 1 -10.31 27.13 17.70
CA MET A 1 -9.81 26.33 16.56
C MET A 1 -10.00 24.87 16.95
N SER A 2 -10.19 23.91 16.03
CA SER A 2 -10.30 22.52 16.47
C SER A 2 -8.93 22.04 16.97
N PHE A 3 -8.93 21.20 18.01
CA PHE A 3 -7.71 20.60 18.56
C PHE A 3 -6.88 19.88 17.47
N LEU A 4 -7.55 19.31 16.47
CA LEU A 4 -6.92 18.64 15.33
C LEU A 4 -6.10 19.60 14.44
N LEU A 5 -6.63 20.80 14.14
CA LEU A 5 -5.90 21.79 13.33
C LEU A 5 -4.75 22.45 14.10
N GLU A 6 -4.89 22.60 15.42
CA GLU A 6 -3.80 23.06 16.28
C GLU A 6 -2.66 22.03 16.32
N GLY A 7 -2.99 20.74 16.46
CA GLY A 7 -2.02 19.65 16.36
C GLY A 7 -1.32 19.59 14.99
N PHE A 8 -2.09 19.73 13.91
CA PHE A 8 -1.55 19.83 12.55
C PHE A 8 -0.55 20.97 12.38
N LEU A 9 -0.83 22.16 12.92
CA LEU A 9 0.11 23.29 12.84
C LEU A 9 1.44 22.99 13.57
N GLN A 10 1.40 22.27 14.69
CA GLN A 10 2.63 21.87 15.39
C GLN A 10 3.42 20.85 14.57
N ASP A 11 2.73 19.84 14.02
CA ASP A 11 3.34 18.83 13.17
C ASP A 11 4.03 19.48 11.94
N LEU A 12 3.38 20.47 11.30
CA LEU A 12 3.97 21.22 10.18
C LEU A 12 5.30 21.89 10.54
N LYS A 13 5.37 22.53 11.71
CA LYS A 13 6.58 23.23 12.16
C LYS A 13 7.73 22.27 12.42
N ILE A 14 7.42 21.12 13.03
CA ILE A 14 8.41 20.09 13.34
C ILE A 14 8.93 19.49 12.03
N GLU A 15 8.03 19.06 11.14
CA GLU A 15 8.42 18.35 9.93
C GLU A 15 9.07 19.24 8.88
N GLU A 16 8.75 20.54 8.80
CA GLU A 16 9.48 21.45 7.91
C GLU A 16 10.98 21.48 8.20
N ASN A 17 11.37 21.46 9.47
CA ASN A 17 12.79 21.44 9.86
C ASN A 17 13.39 20.05 9.62
N ASN A 18 12.72 19.00 10.11
CA ASN A 18 13.20 17.63 9.96
C ASN A 18 13.44 17.25 8.48
N LEU A 19 12.53 17.65 7.58
CA LEU A 19 12.65 17.35 6.16
C LEU A 19 13.82 18.10 5.51
N LYS A 20 14.08 19.36 5.89
CA LYS A 20 15.21 20.13 5.38
C LYS A 20 16.54 19.53 5.81
N ASP A 21 16.66 19.24 7.10
CA ASP A 21 17.87 18.64 7.67
C ASP A 21 18.15 17.28 7.00
N PHE A 22 17.13 16.42 6.88
CA PHE A 22 17.26 15.14 6.18
C PHE A 22 17.60 15.30 4.69
N PHE A 23 16.99 16.27 3.99
CA PHE A 23 17.28 16.48 2.57
C PHE A 23 18.72 16.90 2.33
N ASP A 24 19.27 17.79 3.16
CA ASP A 24 20.65 18.23 3.03
C ASP A 24 21.65 17.07 3.27
N GLU A 25 21.38 16.22 4.26
CA GLU A 25 22.14 14.98 4.49
C GLU A 25 22.03 14.02 3.31
N TYR A 26 20.80 13.73 2.87
CA TYR A 26 20.50 12.77 1.82
C TYR A 26 21.06 13.20 0.45
N ARG A 27 21.00 14.49 0.13
CA ARG A 27 21.59 15.08 -1.08
C ARG A 27 23.11 15.01 -1.05
N SER A 28 23.72 15.28 0.10
CA SER A 28 25.18 15.18 0.28
C SER A 28 25.68 13.76 0.03
N LEU A 29 24.97 12.76 0.57
CA LEU A 29 25.27 11.34 0.34
C LEU A 29 25.10 10.93 -1.13
N ASN A 30 24.00 11.33 -1.77
CA ASN A 30 23.77 11.01 -3.19
C ASN A 30 24.83 11.62 -4.10
N THR A 31 25.26 12.85 -3.81
CA THR A 31 26.34 13.52 -4.55
C THR A 31 27.66 12.75 -4.41
N ALA A 32 27.97 12.28 -3.20
CA ALA A 32 29.18 11.48 -2.94
C ALA A 32 29.18 10.13 -3.67
N ILE A 33 28.00 9.54 -3.90
CA ILE A 33 27.82 8.24 -4.59
C ILE A 33 27.72 8.41 -6.12
N GLY A 34 27.70 9.65 -6.62
CA GLY A 34 27.59 9.93 -8.06
C GLY A 34 26.18 9.78 -8.62
N SER A 35 25.14 9.82 -7.77
CA SER A 35 23.75 9.81 -8.20
C SER A 35 23.35 11.21 -8.69
N SER A 36 22.89 11.33 -9.94
CA SER A 36 22.47 12.63 -10.51
C SER A 36 21.00 12.91 -10.22
N GLU A 37 20.70 14.10 -9.69
CA GLU A 37 19.34 14.63 -9.59
C GLU A 37 18.72 14.69 -11.00
N LYS A 38 17.52 14.13 -11.16
CA LYS A 38 16.82 14.16 -12.44
C LYS A 38 16.40 15.59 -12.77
N ASP A 39 16.75 16.05 -13.96
CA ASP A 39 16.34 17.36 -14.47
C ASP A 39 15.11 17.22 -15.38
N TYR A 40 13.95 17.55 -14.81
CA TYR A 40 12.67 17.51 -15.51
C TYR A 40 12.51 18.60 -16.58
N ASP A 41 13.39 19.62 -16.60
CA ASP A 41 13.40 20.64 -17.65
C ASP A 41 14.15 20.18 -18.90
N GLN A 42 14.78 19.00 -18.90
CA GLN A 42 15.43 18.44 -20.10
C GLN A 42 14.47 18.28 -21.28
N ILE A 43 13.16 18.18 -21.05
CA ILE A 43 12.12 18.18 -22.10
C ILE A 43 12.27 19.41 -23.02
N LEU A 44 12.73 20.54 -22.50
CA LEU A 44 12.94 21.78 -23.25
C LEU A 44 14.12 21.72 -24.24
N THR A 45 15.04 20.76 -24.07
CA THR A 45 16.21 20.60 -24.95
C THR A 45 15.86 20.06 -26.34
N GLY A 46 14.66 19.48 -26.51
CA GLY A 46 14.11 19.01 -27.80
C GLY A 46 13.62 20.15 -28.71
N TYR A 47 14.34 21.27 -28.80
CA TYR A 47 13.90 22.48 -29.50
C TYR A 47 13.59 22.21 -30.98
N GLY A 48 12.38 22.59 -31.43
CA GLY A 48 11.92 22.43 -32.82
C GLY A 48 11.20 21.11 -33.13
N THR A 49 11.18 20.15 -32.20
CA THR A 49 10.44 18.88 -32.35
C THR A 49 8.93 19.08 -32.31
N GLN A 50 8.17 18.15 -32.92
CA GLN A 50 6.71 18.13 -32.82
C GLN A 50 6.25 17.84 -31.39
N GLU A 51 7.00 17.00 -30.67
CA GLU A 51 6.76 16.67 -29.27
C GLU A 51 6.82 17.90 -28.37
N LEU A 52 7.87 18.72 -28.47
CA LEU A 52 7.95 19.96 -27.69
C LEU A 52 6.83 20.95 -28.06
N LYS A 53 6.48 21.07 -29.34
CA LYS A 53 5.36 21.92 -29.78
C LYS A 53 4.03 21.47 -29.17
N PHE A 54 3.80 20.16 -29.14
CA PHE A 54 2.62 19.57 -28.50
C PHE A 54 2.63 19.85 -26.99
N THR A 55 3.72 19.56 -26.30
CA THR A 55 3.88 19.76 -24.85
C THR A 55 3.66 21.22 -24.45
N ILE A 56 4.25 22.18 -25.16
CA ILE A 56 4.06 23.62 -24.90
C ILE A 56 2.62 24.07 -25.23
N GLY A 57 2.05 23.58 -26.33
CA GLY A 57 0.66 23.86 -26.70
C GLY A 57 -0.32 23.36 -25.64
N PHE A 58 -0.06 22.16 -25.11
CA PHE A 58 -0.84 21.56 -24.03
C PHE A 58 -0.68 22.35 -22.72
N LEU A 59 0.56 22.69 -22.32
CA LEU A 59 0.83 23.55 -21.16
C LEU A 59 0.10 24.90 -21.26
N THR A 60 0.08 25.51 -22.44
CA THR A 60 -0.64 26.78 -22.67
C THR A 60 -2.14 26.63 -22.39
N ASN A 61 -2.74 25.51 -22.81
CA ASN A 61 -4.15 25.21 -22.54
C ASN A 61 -4.40 24.93 -21.05
N ILE A 62 -3.50 24.20 -20.40
CA ILE A 62 -3.54 23.98 -18.95
C ILE A 62 -3.56 25.33 -18.21
N LEU A 63 -2.58 26.20 -18.47
CA LEU A 63 -2.47 27.49 -17.78
C LEU A 63 -3.69 28.39 -18.03
N LYS A 64 -4.24 28.39 -19.25
CA LYS A 64 -5.48 29.12 -19.56
C LYS A 64 -6.67 28.58 -18.77
N ASN A 65 -6.79 27.25 -18.67
CA ASN A 65 -7.87 26.63 -17.91
C ASN A 65 -7.74 26.94 -16.42
N ILE A 66 -6.54 26.87 -15.83
CA ILE A 66 -6.31 27.15 -14.40
C ILE A 66 -6.65 28.62 -14.13
N LYS A 67 -6.22 29.54 -15.00
CA LYS A 67 -6.56 30.96 -14.86
C LYS A 67 -8.08 31.22 -14.90
N LYS A 68 -8.84 30.41 -15.65
CA LYS A 68 -10.30 30.57 -15.78
C LYS A 68 -11.08 29.89 -14.63
N LYS A 69 -10.60 28.75 -14.14
CA LYS A 69 -11.36 27.86 -13.25
C LYS A 69 -10.70 27.62 -11.88
N GLY A 70 -9.54 28.23 -11.62
CA GLY A 70 -8.81 28.11 -10.36
C GLY A 70 -8.23 26.71 -10.11
N TYR A 71 -7.99 26.41 -8.84
CA TYR A 71 -7.39 25.14 -8.39
C TYR A 71 -8.28 23.90 -8.62
N GLN A 72 -9.59 24.10 -8.80
CA GLN A 72 -10.58 23.01 -8.93
C GLN A 72 -10.35 22.10 -10.13
N ILE A 73 -9.58 22.54 -11.13
CA ILE A 73 -9.31 21.73 -12.32
C ILE A 73 -7.97 21.00 -12.29
N ILE A 74 -7.15 21.22 -11.26
CA ILE A 74 -5.79 20.67 -11.20
C ILE A 74 -5.85 19.15 -11.29
N ASP A 75 -6.72 18.50 -10.52
CA ASP A 75 -6.87 17.05 -10.56
C ASP A 75 -7.22 16.54 -11.95
N THR A 76 -8.23 17.13 -12.61
CA THR A 76 -8.63 16.71 -13.96
C THR A 76 -7.52 16.88 -15.00
N VAL A 77 -6.73 17.95 -14.88
CA VAL A 77 -5.59 18.20 -15.76
C VAL A 77 -4.54 17.11 -15.59
N PHE A 78 -4.14 16.82 -14.34
CA PHE A 78 -3.09 15.87 -14.05
C PHE A 78 -3.53 14.43 -14.27
N ASP A 79 -4.77 14.08 -13.94
CA ASP A 79 -5.35 12.77 -14.26
C ASP A 79 -5.22 12.49 -15.76
N SER A 80 -5.50 13.47 -16.62
CA SER A 80 -5.39 13.29 -18.07
C SER A 80 -3.96 12.95 -18.53
N VAL A 81 -2.94 13.53 -17.90
CA VAL A 81 -1.52 13.29 -18.21
C VAL A 81 -1.05 11.95 -17.64
N GLU A 82 -1.42 11.66 -16.39
CA GLU A 82 -1.01 10.46 -15.68
C GLU A 82 -1.69 9.19 -16.25
N HIS A 83 -2.92 9.30 -16.78
CA HIS A 83 -3.57 8.19 -17.49
C HIS A 83 -2.80 7.75 -18.75
N SER A 84 -2.04 8.65 -19.37
CA SER A 84 -1.13 8.30 -20.48
C SER A 84 0.22 7.71 -20.02
N GLY A 85 0.48 7.62 -18.71
CA GLY A 85 1.75 7.15 -18.16
C GLY A 85 2.87 8.20 -18.15
N GLU A 86 2.57 9.44 -18.50
CA GLU A 86 3.54 10.54 -18.66
C GLU A 86 3.81 11.26 -17.33
N PHE A 87 4.32 10.51 -16.33
CA PHE A 87 4.57 11.04 -14.99
C PHE A 87 5.68 12.11 -14.96
N ASP A 88 6.67 12.03 -15.83
CA ASP A 88 7.72 13.04 -15.96
C ASP A 88 7.16 14.39 -16.44
N LEU A 89 6.22 14.36 -17.41
CA LEU A 89 5.53 15.56 -17.88
C LEU A 89 4.69 16.20 -16.76
N SER A 90 4.16 15.38 -15.84
CA SER A 90 3.39 15.89 -14.69
C SER A 90 4.29 16.74 -13.79
N VAL A 91 5.52 16.31 -13.51
CA VAL A 91 6.49 17.10 -12.74
C VAL A 91 6.86 18.39 -13.49
N PHE A 92 7.15 18.29 -14.79
CA PHE A 92 7.47 19.45 -15.62
C PHE A 92 6.33 20.49 -15.67
N PHE A 93 5.09 20.06 -15.94
CA PHE A 93 3.93 20.96 -15.91
C PHE A 93 3.71 21.55 -14.52
N GLY A 94 3.91 20.75 -13.47
CA GLY A 94 3.85 21.21 -12.09
C GLY A 94 4.77 22.39 -11.83
N ASN A 95 6.04 22.29 -12.22
CA ASN A 95 7.02 23.37 -12.08
C ASN A 95 6.55 24.67 -12.76
N ARG A 96 6.10 24.56 -14.00
CA ARG A 96 5.64 25.71 -14.79
C ARG A 96 4.36 26.35 -14.22
N ILE A 97 3.47 25.55 -13.64
CA ILE A 97 2.27 26.05 -12.95
C ILE A 97 2.67 26.78 -11.66
N ILE A 98 3.53 26.18 -10.82
CA ILE A 98 3.97 26.76 -9.55
C ILE A 98 4.67 28.11 -9.78
N GLU A 99 5.55 28.20 -10.79
CA GLU A 99 6.21 29.45 -11.18
C GLU A 99 5.22 30.51 -11.66
N ARG A 100 4.20 30.10 -12.42
CA ARG A 100 3.23 31.01 -13.03
C ARG A 100 2.27 31.63 -12.02
N PHE A 101 1.82 30.84 -11.04
CA PHE A 101 0.86 31.25 -10.02
C PHE A 101 1.60 31.44 -8.70
N SER A 102 2.29 32.57 -8.53
CA SER A 102 3.20 32.85 -7.41
C SER A 102 2.70 33.90 -6.42
N SER A 103 1.51 34.49 -6.62
CA SER A 103 0.99 35.49 -5.69
C SER A 103 0.52 34.87 -4.37
N ASP A 104 0.41 35.71 -3.34
CA ASP A 104 -0.06 35.33 -2.00
C ASP A 104 -1.60 35.31 -1.87
N GLN A 105 -2.33 35.34 -2.98
CA GLN A 105 -3.78 35.20 -2.96
C GLN A 105 -4.17 33.75 -2.67
N SER A 106 -5.27 33.54 -1.94
CA SER A 106 -5.74 32.22 -1.51
C SER A 106 -5.87 31.24 -2.68
N ASP A 107 -6.48 31.67 -3.78
CA ASP A 107 -6.71 30.82 -4.95
C ASP A 107 -5.41 30.40 -5.63
N GLU A 108 -4.44 31.31 -5.77
CA GLU A 108 -3.13 30.96 -6.35
C GLU A 108 -2.30 30.10 -5.41
N MET A 109 -2.39 30.30 -4.09
CA MET A 109 -1.77 29.39 -3.11
C MET A 109 -2.37 27.99 -3.19
N LEU A 110 -3.70 27.87 -3.32
CA LEU A 110 -4.36 26.58 -3.52
C LEU A 110 -3.96 25.94 -4.85
N VAL A 111 -3.81 26.72 -5.93
CA VAL A 111 -3.25 26.20 -7.19
C VAL A 111 -1.87 25.58 -6.94
N ARG A 112 -0.96 26.25 -6.23
CA ARG A 112 0.37 25.70 -5.91
C ARG A 112 0.29 24.44 -5.07
N ILE A 113 -0.51 24.44 -4.00
CA ILE A 113 -0.67 23.31 -3.07
C ILE A 113 -1.21 22.08 -3.80
N TYR A 114 -2.31 22.22 -4.54
CA TYR A 114 -2.91 21.12 -5.29
C TYR A 114 -1.99 20.65 -6.43
N THR A 115 -1.21 21.55 -7.03
CA THR A 115 -0.19 21.16 -8.03
C THR A 115 0.91 20.33 -7.39
N LEU A 116 1.46 20.77 -6.25
CA LEU A 116 2.49 20.05 -5.51
C LEU A 116 2.01 18.66 -5.06
N ARG A 117 0.75 18.55 -4.63
CA ARG A 117 0.13 17.25 -4.33
C ARG A 117 0.19 16.29 -5.51
N ARG A 118 -0.14 16.74 -6.73
CA ARG A 118 -0.06 15.88 -7.93
C ARG A 118 1.37 15.52 -8.28
N VAL A 119 2.30 16.47 -8.17
CA VAL A 119 3.73 16.22 -8.38
C VAL A 119 4.27 15.17 -7.41
N LEU A 120 3.93 15.26 -6.12
CA LEU A 120 4.31 14.28 -5.11
C LEU A 120 3.78 12.88 -5.42
N ASN A 121 2.52 12.77 -5.85
CA ASN A 121 1.95 11.48 -6.28
C ASN A 121 2.70 10.88 -7.48
N ALA A 122 3.01 11.68 -8.49
CA ALA A 122 3.79 11.23 -9.65
C ALA A 122 5.18 10.73 -9.24
N LEU A 123 5.88 11.47 -8.37
CA LEU A 123 7.20 11.10 -7.86
C LEU A 123 7.17 9.80 -7.04
N LEU A 124 6.12 9.55 -6.26
CA LEU A 124 5.94 8.27 -5.55
C LEU A 124 5.76 7.07 -6.48
N ILE A 125 5.09 7.27 -7.62
CA ILE A 125 4.88 6.22 -8.63
C ILE A 125 6.19 5.93 -9.36
N MET A 126 6.97 6.97 -9.65
CA MET A 126 8.28 6.85 -10.31
C MET A 126 9.41 6.37 -9.39
N ASP A 127 9.17 6.31 -8.07
CA ASP A 127 10.19 6.05 -7.02
C ASP A 127 11.37 7.04 -7.06
N ASP A 128 11.13 8.31 -7.46
CA ASP A 128 12.14 9.38 -7.38
C ASP A 128 12.15 10.01 -5.99
N ARG A 129 12.92 9.39 -5.09
CA ARG A 129 12.96 9.75 -3.67
C ARG A 129 13.60 11.12 -3.41
N LEU A 130 14.66 11.48 -4.15
CA LEU A 130 15.36 12.73 -3.94
C LEU A 130 14.46 13.92 -4.28
N ASN A 131 13.85 13.89 -5.47
CA ASN A 131 12.90 14.93 -5.85
C ASN A 131 11.65 14.88 -4.97
N TYR A 132 11.16 13.70 -4.57
CA TYR A 132 10.02 13.63 -3.65
C TYR A 132 10.26 14.42 -2.35
N ILE A 133 11.42 14.28 -1.70
CA ILE A 133 11.73 15.02 -0.46
C ILE A 133 11.78 16.53 -0.75
N LYS A 134 12.43 16.93 -1.84
CA LYS A 134 12.52 18.34 -2.27
C LYS A 134 11.14 18.98 -2.42
N TYR A 135 10.24 18.34 -3.17
CA TYR A 135 8.87 18.85 -3.36
C TYR A 135 8.02 18.73 -2.10
N LEU A 136 8.31 17.78 -1.20
CA LEU A 136 7.61 17.64 0.07
C LEU A 136 7.92 18.81 1.00
N ILE A 137 9.18 19.29 1.03
CA ILE A 137 9.56 20.51 1.77
C ILE A 137 8.76 21.71 1.25
N GLU A 138 8.68 21.88 -0.08
CA GLU A 138 7.90 22.96 -0.69
C GLU A 138 6.41 22.86 -0.34
N PHE A 139 5.85 21.65 -0.42
CA PHE A 139 4.46 21.38 -0.05
C PHE A 139 4.17 21.76 1.40
N VAL A 140 4.99 21.27 2.35
CA VAL A 140 4.86 21.57 3.80
C VAL A 140 4.95 23.07 4.07
N LYS A 141 5.88 23.76 3.42
CA LYS A 141 5.98 25.22 3.52
C LYS A 141 4.72 25.91 3.00
N HIS A 142 4.25 25.54 1.82
CA HIS A 142 3.08 26.18 1.20
C HIS A 142 1.79 25.97 2.00
N ILE A 143 1.54 24.77 2.52
CA ILE A 143 0.35 24.51 3.35
C ILE A 143 0.42 25.22 4.70
N LYS A 144 1.61 25.31 5.31
CA LYS A 144 1.82 26.08 6.55
C LYS A 144 1.55 27.56 6.35
N ASP A 145 2.11 28.14 5.29
CA ASP A 145 1.89 29.55 4.95
C ASP A 145 0.41 29.82 4.64
N PHE A 146 -0.26 28.90 3.94
CA PHE A 146 -1.69 29.00 3.64
C PHE A 146 -2.53 28.98 4.92
N TYR A 147 -2.25 28.05 5.83
CA TYR A 147 -2.97 27.93 7.11
C TYR A 147 -2.85 29.21 7.95
N ILE A 148 -1.65 29.80 8.00
CA ILE A 148 -1.38 31.03 8.77
C ILE A 148 -2.11 32.23 8.14
N LYS A 149 -2.08 32.36 6.82
CA LYS A 149 -2.67 33.51 6.10
C LYS A 149 -4.19 33.41 5.96
N PHE A 150 -4.73 32.20 5.84
CA PHE A 150 -6.15 31.94 5.55
C PHE A 150 -6.79 30.95 6.54
N PRO A 151 -6.76 31.24 7.86
CA PRO A 151 -7.32 30.35 8.87
C PRO A 151 -8.84 30.16 8.76
N SER A 152 -9.55 31.11 8.12
CA SER A 152 -11.00 31.03 7.91
C SER A 152 -11.43 30.00 6.86
N LEU A 153 -10.52 29.55 5.99
CA LEU A 153 -10.79 28.53 4.95
C LEU A 153 -10.69 27.12 5.54
N LEU A 154 -11.51 26.83 6.56
CA LEU A 154 -11.42 25.60 7.35
C LEU A 154 -11.50 24.32 6.51
N GLY A 155 -12.42 24.25 5.54
CA GLY A 155 -12.57 23.07 4.68
C GLY A 155 -11.29 22.76 3.89
N GLU A 156 -10.61 23.78 3.37
CA GLU A 156 -9.34 23.60 2.66
C GLU A 156 -8.19 23.29 3.61
N ASN A 157 -8.16 23.90 4.81
CA ASN A 157 -7.17 23.57 5.83
C ASN A 157 -7.25 22.11 6.28
N TYR A 158 -8.46 21.55 6.42
CA TYR A 158 -8.64 20.13 6.74
C TYR A 158 -8.22 19.20 5.60
N LYS A 159 -8.55 19.53 4.34
CA LYS A 159 -8.08 18.76 3.18
C LYS A 159 -6.54 18.76 3.08
N ASN A 160 -5.92 19.94 3.24
CA ASN A 160 -4.47 20.07 3.24
C ASN A 160 -3.82 19.29 4.38
N ALA A 161 -4.44 19.24 5.56
CA ALA A 161 -3.96 18.43 6.68
C ALA A 161 -4.06 16.92 6.39
N SER A 162 -5.13 16.48 5.72
CA SER A 162 -5.26 15.08 5.28
C SER A 162 -4.18 14.70 4.27
N ASP A 163 -3.95 15.55 3.26
CA ASP A 163 -2.90 15.36 2.26
C ASP A 163 -1.50 15.34 2.89
N PHE A 164 -1.24 16.23 3.86
CA PHE A 164 -0.01 16.24 4.66
C PHE A 164 0.23 14.90 5.37
N TYR A 165 -0.73 14.43 6.16
CA TYR A 165 -0.54 13.17 6.89
C TYR A 165 -0.34 11.97 5.97
N GLN A 166 -1.00 11.96 4.80
CA GLN A 166 -0.78 10.93 3.79
C GLN A 166 0.65 10.97 3.22
N PHE A 167 1.16 12.15 2.85
CA PHE A 167 2.52 12.26 2.32
C PHE A 167 3.60 11.99 3.36
N MET A 168 3.36 12.40 4.61
CA MET A 168 4.26 12.10 5.72
C MET A 168 4.29 10.61 6.07
N TYR A 169 3.14 9.92 6.01
CA TYR A 169 3.09 8.46 6.09
C TYR A 169 3.98 7.82 5.01
N MET A 170 3.83 8.22 3.75
CA MET A 170 4.61 7.67 2.64
C MET A 170 6.11 7.99 2.77
N TYR A 171 6.46 9.20 3.20
CA TYR A 171 7.83 9.60 3.50
C TYR A 171 8.45 8.71 4.59
N SER A 172 7.78 8.58 5.73
CA SER A 172 8.24 7.77 6.85
C SER A 172 8.40 6.30 6.45
N LEU A 173 7.44 5.74 5.72
CA LEU A 173 7.46 4.33 5.32
C LEU A 173 8.52 4.02 4.25
N LYS A 174 8.56 4.80 3.15
CA LYS A 174 9.37 4.44 1.97
C LYS A 174 10.77 5.03 1.96
N ILE A 175 10.98 6.17 2.62
CA ILE A 175 12.22 6.93 2.54
C ILE A 175 12.97 6.83 3.86
N HIS A 176 12.34 7.25 4.95
CA HIS A 176 12.95 7.21 6.28
C HIS A 176 13.02 5.78 6.85
N SER A 177 12.12 4.88 6.39
CA SER A 177 11.97 3.51 6.90
C SER A 177 11.69 3.44 8.40
N ASP A 178 10.82 4.33 8.88
CA ASP A 178 10.35 4.40 10.27
C ASP A 178 8.86 4.04 10.32
N ASP A 179 8.61 2.76 10.59
CA ASP A 179 7.26 2.17 10.60
C ASP A 179 6.39 2.73 11.74
N GLU A 180 6.97 3.07 12.89
CA GLU A 180 6.24 3.66 14.02
C GLU A 180 5.74 5.06 13.68
N LYS A 181 6.62 5.92 13.16
CA LYS A 181 6.26 7.27 12.74
C LYS A 181 5.25 7.25 11.59
N ALA A 182 5.40 6.31 10.66
CA ALA A 182 4.44 6.08 9.58
C ALA A 182 3.04 5.74 10.12
N VAL A 183 2.93 4.82 11.08
CA VAL A 183 1.66 4.49 11.74
C VAL A 183 1.06 5.68 12.48
N GLY A 184 1.89 6.46 13.17
CA GLY A 184 1.45 7.68 13.85
C GLY A 184 0.76 8.66 12.89
N TYR A 185 1.30 8.84 11.69
CA TYR A 185 0.67 9.68 10.66
C TYR A 185 -0.61 9.09 10.09
N LEU A 186 -0.68 7.77 9.89
CA LEU A 186 -1.91 7.10 9.45
C LEU A 186 -3.06 7.31 10.45
N ILE A 187 -2.80 7.16 11.74
CA ILE A 187 -3.81 7.34 12.79
C ILE A 187 -4.30 8.78 12.85
N LYS A 188 -3.38 9.75 12.76
CA LYS A 188 -3.74 11.18 12.69
C LYS A 188 -4.60 11.47 11.46
N GLY A 189 -4.22 10.94 10.30
CA GLY A 189 -4.99 11.06 9.05
C GLY A 189 -6.38 10.41 9.14
N TYR A 190 -6.48 9.23 9.76
CA TYR A 190 -7.74 8.53 9.99
C TYR A 190 -8.70 9.33 10.89
N ASN A 191 -8.20 9.80 12.04
CA ASN A 191 -9.00 10.59 12.98
C ASN A 191 -9.47 11.91 12.36
N LEU A 192 -8.59 12.55 11.58
CA LEU A 192 -8.92 13.75 10.84
C LEU A 192 -10.01 13.48 9.79
N LYS A 193 -9.87 12.42 8.98
CA LYS A 193 -10.86 12.09 7.95
C LYS A 193 -12.21 11.71 8.56
N LYS A 194 -12.21 10.97 9.68
CA LYS A 194 -13.42 10.68 10.46
C LYS A 194 -14.13 11.96 10.91
N PHE A 195 -13.40 12.90 11.51
CA PHE A 195 -13.94 14.21 11.87
C PHE A 195 -14.50 14.97 10.66
N MET A 196 -13.79 14.97 9.53
CA MET A 196 -14.27 15.64 8.30
C MET A 196 -15.57 15.03 7.75
N ILE A 197 -15.77 13.73 7.91
CA ILE A 197 -17.02 13.03 7.56
C ILE A 197 -18.14 13.47 8.52
N ASP A 198 -17.88 13.43 9.82
CA ASP A 198 -18.87 13.77 10.85
C ASP A 198 -19.36 15.23 10.73
N GLU A 199 -18.46 16.14 10.36
CA GLU A 199 -18.78 17.56 10.13
C GLU A 199 -19.32 17.85 8.71
N GLY A 200 -19.50 16.83 7.86
CA GLY A 200 -20.03 16.98 6.50
C GLY A 200 -19.09 17.73 5.53
N ILE A 201 -17.80 17.80 5.84
CA ILE A 201 -16.77 18.40 4.98
C ILE A 201 -16.41 17.45 3.83
N LEU A 202 -16.41 16.13 4.10
CA LEU A 202 -16.26 15.08 3.09
C LEU A 202 -17.55 14.28 2.94
N PRO A 203 -17.92 13.87 1.71
CA PRO A 203 -19.10 13.06 1.48
C PRO A 203 -18.88 11.61 1.91
N TYR A 204 -19.76 11.05 2.74
CA TYR A 204 -19.73 9.64 3.15
C TYR A 204 -20.89 8.86 2.53
N PRO A 205 -20.71 7.59 2.09
CA PRO A 205 -19.51 6.75 2.19
C PRO A 205 -18.55 6.83 0.98
N GLU A 206 -18.66 7.87 0.15
CA GLU A 206 -17.77 8.08 -1.00
C GLU A 206 -16.31 8.26 -0.55
N GLU A 207 -16.11 9.10 0.47
CA GLU A 207 -14.86 9.32 1.17
C GLU A 207 -14.80 8.50 2.45
N ASN A 208 -14.63 7.18 2.32
CA ASN A 208 -14.44 6.27 3.47
C ASN A 208 -12.96 6.10 3.87
N ASN A 209 -12.73 5.41 4.99
CA ASN A 209 -11.43 5.11 5.59
C ASN A 209 -10.99 3.66 5.39
N ILE A 210 -11.67 2.86 4.56
CA ILE A 210 -11.41 1.42 4.39
C ILE A 210 -9.92 1.13 4.18
N PHE A 211 -9.26 1.84 3.27
CA PHE A 211 -7.83 1.63 3.01
C PHE A 211 -6.91 2.21 4.08
N GLN A 212 -7.29 3.27 4.78
CA GLN A 212 -6.52 3.77 5.92
C GLN A 212 -6.55 2.74 7.06
N ILE A 213 -7.70 2.15 7.34
CA ILE A 213 -7.86 1.09 8.33
C ILE A 213 -7.01 -0.14 7.97
N ILE A 214 -7.06 -0.58 6.71
CA ILE A 214 -6.21 -1.69 6.26
C ILE A 214 -4.73 -1.38 6.48
N ASN A 215 -4.28 -0.15 6.16
CA ASN A 215 -2.89 0.25 6.38
C ASN A 215 -2.53 0.29 7.87
N ILE A 216 -3.38 0.85 8.74
CA ILE A 216 -3.14 0.91 10.20
C ILE A 216 -2.94 -0.50 10.76
N VAL A 217 -3.88 -1.41 10.51
CA VAL A 217 -3.80 -2.79 10.99
C VAL A 217 -2.62 -3.52 10.34
N GLY A 218 -2.41 -3.32 9.03
CA GLY A 218 -1.31 -3.94 8.29
C GLY A 218 0.06 -3.54 8.83
N SER A 219 0.26 -2.27 9.15
CA SER A 219 1.48 -1.76 9.76
C SER A 219 1.62 -2.17 11.22
N TYR A 220 0.53 -2.20 12.00
CA TYR A 220 0.56 -2.73 13.38
C TYR A 220 1.14 -4.15 13.42
N LEU A 221 0.72 -5.02 12.49
CA LEU A 221 1.20 -6.40 12.42
C LEU A 221 2.68 -6.55 12.02
N GLN A 222 3.34 -5.47 11.59
CA GLN A 222 4.73 -5.49 11.19
C GLN A 222 5.67 -4.94 12.27
N ILE A 223 5.15 -4.24 13.28
CA ILE A 223 5.97 -3.62 14.31
C ILE A 223 6.20 -4.64 15.44
N GLU A 224 7.42 -5.18 15.53
CA GLU A 224 7.88 -6.00 16.65
C GLU A 224 8.23 -5.12 17.87
N ASP A 225 7.79 -5.51 19.07
CA ASP A 225 8.16 -4.89 20.37
C ASP A 225 8.12 -3.35 20.44
N SER A 226 7.00 -2.72 20.08
CA SER A 226 6.80 -1.26 20.21
C SER A 226 5.83 -0.83 21.31
N PHE A 227 5.99 0.39 21.81
CA PHE A 227 4.98 1.08 22.64
C PHE A 227 3.64 1.18 21.92
N LEU A 228 3.65 1.32 20.58
CA LEU A 228 2.43 1.34 19.75
C LEU A 228 1.60 0.06 19.89
N SER A 229 2.25 -1.10 20.04
CA SER A 229 1.55 -2.38 20.24
C SER A 229 0.76 -2.44 21.56
N LEU A 230 1.14 -1.63 22.55
CA LEU A 230 0.47 -1.55 23.86
C LEU A 230 -0.70 -0.58 23.89
N ILE A 231 -0.77 0.37 22.95
CA ILE A 231 -1.77 1.47 22.98
C ILE A 231 -2.80 1.41 21.85
N LEU A 232 -2.55 0.64 20.79
CA LEU A 232 -3.46 0.53 19.65
C LEU A 232 -4.44 -0.62 19.84
N ASP A 233 -5.72 -0.26 19.98
CA ASP A 233 -6.79 -1.25 19.93
C ASP A 233 -7.16 -1.55 18.47
N ILE A 234 -6.57 -2.62 17.93
CA ILE A 234 -6.85 -3.06 16.56
C ILE A 234 -8.27 -3.58 16.37
N ASP A 235 -8.96 -4.00 17.44
CA ASP A 235 -10.32 -4.52 17.38
C ASP A 235 -11.30 -3.42 16.93
N ASP A 236 -11.17 -2.21 17.49
CA ASP A 236 -11.97 -1.05 17.10
C ASP A 236 -11.81 -0.70 15.62
N TYR A 237 -10.57 -0.74 15.10
CA TYR A 237 -10.32 -0.50 13.68
C TYR A 237 -10.95 -1.59 12.80
N ILE A 238 -10.84 -2.87 13.19
CA ILE A 238 -11.41 -3.97 12.41
C ILE A 238 -12.96 -3.89 12.42
N LYS A 239 -13.57 -3.56 13.56
CA LYS A 239 -15.03 -3.33 13.65
C LYS A 239 -15.49 -2.14 12.80
N GLU A 240 -14.74 -1.04 12.81
CA GLU A 240 -15.00 0.10 11.93
C GLU A 240 -14.91 -0.32 10.45
N PHE A 241 -13.91 -1.12 10.06
CA PHE A 241 -13.81 -1.64 8.69
C PHE A 241 -15.07 -2.40 8.28
N VAL A 242 -15.61 -3.27 9.14
CA VAL A 242 -16.85 -4.00 8.87
C VAL A 242 -18.02 -3.04 8.67
N CYS A 243 -18.14 -2.01 9.53
CA CYS A 243 -19.16 -0.97 9.40
C CYS A 243 -19.08 -0.26 8.04
N GLN A 244 -17.90 0.22 7.67
CA GLN A 244 -17.71 0.96 6.42
C GLN A 244 -17.97 0.11 5.17
N ILE A 245 -17.68 -1.20 5.23
CA ILE A 245 -18.05 -2.12 4.13
C ILE A 245 -19.57 -2.28 4.01
N LYS A 246 -20.31 -2.33 5.13
CA LYS A 246 -21.78 -2.36 5.12
C LYS A 246 -22.35 -1.09 4.54
N ASP A 247 -21.88 0.08 4.99
CA ASP A 247 -22.35 1.37 4.49
C ASP A 247 -22.04 1.55 2.99
N LEU A 248 -20.85 1.14 2.55
CA LEU A 248 -20.48 1.13 1.13
C LEU A 248 -21.40 0.22 0.31
N LYS A 249 -21.73 -0.97 0.85
CA LYS A 249 -22.65 -1.90 0.19
C LYS A 249 -24.06 -1.31 0.07
N GLU A 250 -24.58 -0.70 1.12
CA GLU A 250 -25.89 -0.04 1.10
C GLU A 250 -25.91 1.12 0.10
N TYR A 251 -24.87 1.95 0.10
CA TYR A 251 -24.73 3.06 -0.84
C TYR A 251 -24.63 2.59 -2.30
N SER A 252 -23.99 1.45 -2.54
CA SER A 252 -23.89 0.85 -3.88
C SER A 252 -25.24 0.50 -4.51
N LEU A 253 -26.29 0.30 -3.70
CA LEU A 253 -27.65 0.07 -4.20
C LEU A 253 -28.19 1.30 -4.94
N LYS A 254 -27.73 2.50 -4.56
CA LYS A 254 -28.10 3.78 -5.19
C LYS A 254 -27.07 4.19 -6.26
N LYS A 255 -25.78 3.95 -6.01
CA LYS A 255 -24.67 4.32 -6.89
C LYS A 255 -23.73 3.13 -7.14
N PRO A 256 -24.08 2.19 -8.05
CA PRO A 256 -23.33 0.94 -8.24
C PRO A 256 -21.85 1.12 -8.56
N LEU A 257 -21.51 2.19 -9.30
CA LEU A 257 -20.13 2.48 -9.71
C LEU A 257 -19.17 2.69 -8.53
N VAL A 258 -19.66 3.03 -7.34
CA VAL A 258 -18.83 3.23 -6.15
C VAL A 258 -18.05 1.97 -5.75
N LEU A 259 -18.55 0.77 -6.08
CA LEU A 259 -17.86 -0.49 -5.77
C LEU A 259 -16.75 -0.84 -6.76
N THR A 260 -16.69 -0.19 -7.92
CA THR A 260 -15.75 -0.54 -8.99
C THR A 260 -14.31 -0.63 -8.51
N PRO A 261 -13.78 0.35 -7.74
CA PRO A 261 -12.41 0.28 -7.24
C PRO A 261 -12.16 -0.93 -6.33
N TYR A 262 -13.10 -1.26 -5.45
CA TYR A 262 -12.97 -2.33 -4.45
C TYR A 262 -13.03 -3.74 -5.06
N LEU A 263 -13.71 -3.89 -6.19
CA LEU A 263 -13.91 -5.17 -6.87
C LEU A 263 -12.84 -5.47 -7.94
N GLN A 264 -11.92 -4.54 -8.17
CA GLN A 264 -10.86 -4.64 -9.17
C GLN A 264 -9.47 -4.69 -8.54
N ASN A 265 -8.51 -5.30 -9.23
CA ASN A 265 -7.11 -5.23 -8.82
C ASN A 265 -6.55 -3.82 -9.11
N PRO A 266 -5.65 -3.29 -8.25
CA PRO A 266 -4.97 -3.97 -7.14
C PRO A 266 -5.73 -3.97 -5.81
N PHE A 267 -6.75 -3.12 -5.64
CA PHE A 267 -7.43 -2.94 -4.35
C PHE A 267 -8.12 -4.20 -3.83
N LYS A 268 -8.76 -4.98 -4.70
CA LYS A 268 -9.35 -6.26 -4.33
C LYS A 268 -8.33 -7.20 -3.71
N LYS A 269 -7.14 -7.32 -4.32
CA LYS A 269 -6.03 -8.14 -3.78
C LYS A 269 -5.65 -7.66 -2.38
N TYR A 270 -5.57 -6.35 -2.19
CA TYR A 270 -5.21 -5.74 -0.92
C TYR A 270 -6.25 -6.03 0.18
N ILE A 271 -7.55 -5.92 -0.13
CA ILE A 271 -8.64 -6.30 0.79
C ILE A 271 -8.57 -7.80 1.13
N ASN A 272 -8.32 -8.67 0.14
CA ASN A 272 -8.23 -10.11 0.39
C ASN A 272 -7.04 -10.46 1.30
N GLN A 273 -5.92 -9.75 1.19
CA GLN A 273 -4.78 -9.92 2.09
C GLN A 273 -5.15 -9.52 3.52
N PHE A 274 -5.80 -8.37 3.69
CA PHE A 274 -6.29 -7.91 4.98
C PHE A 274 -7.28 -8.92 5.61
N LEU A 275 -8.26 -9.39 4.85
CA LEU A 275 -9.23 -10.39 5.31
C LEU A 275 -8.57 -11.69 5.76
N THR A 276 -7.51 -12.13 5.06
CA THR A 276 -6.74 -13.31 5.49
C THR A 276 -6.06 -13.07 6.82
N ASN A 277 -5.44 -11.89 7.00
CA ASN A 277 -4.71 -11.56 8.22
C ASN A 277 -5.64 -11.48 9.43
N ILE A 278 -6.75 -10.74 9.34
CA ILE A 278 -7.70 -10.63 10.47
C ILE A 278 -8.31 -11.98 10.83
N TYR A 279 -8.57 -12.84 9.83
CA TYR A 279 -9.06 -14.19 10.07
C TYR A 279 -8.05 -15.04 10.85
N ILE A 280 -6.76 -14.99 10.46
CA ILE A 280 -5.69 -15.73 11.16
C ILE A 280 -5.50 -15.23 12.60
N LEU A 281 -5.72 -13.93 12.84
CA LEU A 281 -5.65 -13.32 14.17
C LEU A 281 -6.83 -13.65 15.08
N GLY A 282 -7.87 -14.31 14.57
CA GLY A 282 -9.04 -14.72 15.34
C GLY A 282 -10.28 -13.83 15.19
N PHE A 283 -10.25 -12.81 14.32
CA PHE A 283 -11.41 -11.94 13.99
C PHE A 283 -12.34 -12.62 12.97
N GLU A 284 -12.80 -13.82 13.31
CA GLU A 284 -13.58 -14.67 12.42
C GLU A 284 -14.97 -14.13 12.14
N GLN A 285 -15.58 -13.48 13.15
CA GLN A 285 -16.91 -12.91 13.03
C GLN A 285 -16.87 -11.75 12.03
N GLU A 286 -15.92 -10.84 12.20
CA GLU A 286 -15.71 -9.65 11.38
C GLU A 286 -15.41 -10.06 9.92
N TYR A 287 -14.53 -11.05 9.74
CA TYR A 287 -14.29 -11.66 8.43
C TYR A 287 -15.60 -12.16 7.80
N ARG A 288 -16.40 -12.97 8.51
CA ARG A 288 -17.65 -13.53 7.98
C ARG A 288 -18.67 -12.45 7.65
N GLU A 289 -18.78 -11.42 8.46
CA GLU A 289 -19.67 -10.29 8.21
C GLU A 289 -19.32 -9.59 6.89
N VAL A 290 -18.04 -9.34 6.62
CA VAL A 290 -17.59 -8.73 5.36
C VAL A 290 -17.87 -9.63 4.16
N VAL A 291 -17.52 -10.92 4.25
CA VAL A 291 -17.73 -11.88 3.15
C VAL A 291 -19.22 -12.08 2.83
N ASN A 292 -20.09 -12.03 3.84
CA ASN A 292 -21.53 -12.12 3.64
C ASN A 292 -22.11 -10.84 3.04
N THR A 293 -21.59 -9.67 3.44
CA THR A 293 -22.06 -8.36 2.99
C THR A 293 -21.65 -8.07 1.54
N LEU A 294 -20.39 -8.37 1.19
CA LEU A 294 -19.84 -8.10 -0.14
C LEU A 294 -19.06 -9.33 -0.65
N PRO A 295 -19.72 -10.45 -0.99
CA PRO A 295 -19.06 -11.71 -1.36
C PRO A 295 -18.15 -11.59 -2.60
N ASP A 296 -18.46 -10.64 -3.48
CA ASP A 296 -17.70 -10.37 -4.70
C ASP A 296 -16.35 -9.71 -4.42
N VAL A 297 -16.13 -9.16 -3.21
CA VAL A 297 -14.81 -8.64 -2.81
C VAL A 297 -13.81 -9.78 -2.64
N VAL A 298 -14.28 -11.00 -2.39
CA VAL A 298 -13.41 -12.15 -2.11
C VAL A 298 -13.01 -12.87 -3.40
N SER A 299 -11.72 -13.12 -3.59
CA SER A 299 -11.21 -13.91 -4.70
C SER A 299 -11.36 -15.42 -4.46
N LYS A 300 -11.44 -16.21 -5.53
CA LYS A 300 -11.48 -17.68 -5.43
C LYS A 300 -10.25 -18.25 -4.72
N ASP A 301 -9.07 -17.69 -4.99
CA ASP A 301 -7.81 -18.07 -4.34
C ASP A 301 -7.84 -17.81 -2.84
N HIS A 302 -8.36 -16.66 -2.40
CA HIS A 302 -8.55 -16.36 -0.98
C HIS A 302 -9.50 -17.36 -0.32
N ARG A 303 -10.64 -17.69 -0.94
CA ARG A 303 -11.59 -18.68 -0.39
C ARG A 303 -10.92 -20.04 -0.16
N LEU A 304 -10.05 -20.47 -1.08
CA LEU A 304 -9.28 -21.71 -0.91
C LEU A 304 -8.29 -21.60 0.27
N ILE A 305 -7.58 -20.48 0.39
CA ILE A 305 -6.64 -20.24 1.51
C ILE A 305 -7.36 -20.33 2.86
N ILE A 306 -8.50 -19.64 3.01
CA ILE A 306 -9.30 -19.69 4.25
C ILE A 306 -9.77 -21.11 4.53
N LYS A 307 -10.28 -21.82 3.51
CA LYS A 307 -10.74 -23.21 3.66
C LYS A 307 -9.61 -24.16 4.08
N ILE A 308 -8.39 -23.99 3.55
CA ILE A 308 -7.22 -24.76 3.98
C ILE A 308 -6.90 -24.50 5.46
N ASN A 309 -6.93 -23.23 5.88
CA ASN A 309 -6.69 -22.84 7.27
C ASN A 309 -7.77 -23.37 8.21
N GLU A 310 -9.05 -23.36 7.81
CA GLU A 310 -10.15 -23.98 8.55
C GLU A 310 -9.92 -25.48 8.77
N ILE A 311 -9.58 -26.21 7.70
CA ILE A 311 -9.26 -27.64 7.79
C ILE A 311 -8.11 -27.87 8.78
N LEU A 312 -7.05 -27.06 8.69
CA LEU A 312 -5.86 -27.23 9.53
C LEU A 312 -6.14 -26.95 11.02
N LEU A 313 -6.92 -25.91 11.33
CA LEU A 313 -7.06 -25.40 12.70
C LEU A 313 -8.26 -25.99 13.44
N LYS A 314 -9.40 -26.19 12.75
CA LYS A 314 -10.70 -26.40 13.41
C LYS A 314 -11.33 -27.75 13.15
N GLU A 315 -10.96 -28.42 12.07
CA GLU A 315 -11.71 -29.58 11.62
C GLU A 315 -11.13 -30.91 12.12
N ASN A 316 -12.05 -31.84 12.40
CA ASN A 316 -11.72 -33.25 12.59
C ASN A 316 -11.47 -33.92 11.23
N LEU A 317 -10.71 -35.03 11.22
CA LEU A 317 -10.36 -35.78 10.01
C LEU A 317 -9.57 -34.95 8.97
N LYS A 318 -8.63 -34.12 9.45
CA LYS A 318 -7.80 -33.22 8.64
C LYS A 318 -7.18 -33.89 7.42
N GLU A 319 -6.68 -35.13 7.59
CA GLU A 319 -6.09 -35.91 6.51
C GLU A 319 -7.03 -36.13 5.32
N LYS A 320 -8.28 -36.54 5.59
CA LYS A 320 -9.27 -36.81 4.54
C LYS A 320 -9.65 -35.51 3.82
N LYS A 321 -9.89 -34.45 4.57
CA LYS A 321 -10.33 -33.17 4.02
C LYS A 321 -9.25 -32.45 3.22
N LEU A 322 -7.97 -32.55 3.64
CA LEU A 322 -6.84 -32.05 2.86
C LEU A 322 -6.67 -32.83 1.54
N LYS A 323 -6.96 -34.13 1.50
CA LYS A 323 -6.96 -34.92 0.26
C LYS A 323 -8.12 -34.52 -0.67
N GLU A 324 -9.28 -34.17 -0.12
CA GLU A 324 -10.44 -33.71 -0.90
C GLU A 324 -10.21 -32.32 -1.49
N ILE A 325 -9.74 -31.35 -0.68
CA ILE A 325 -9.50 -29.98 -1.16
C ILE A 325 -8.41 -29.90 -2.21
N LYS A 326 -7.45 -30.84 -2.23
CA LYS A 326 -6.43 -30.94 -3.29
C LYS A 326 -7.05 -30.98 -4.69
N LYS A 327 -8.12 -31.76 -4.87
CA LYS A 327 -8.83 -31.86 -6.15
C LYS A 327 -9.50 -30.54 -6.54
N GLU A 328 -10.06 -29.84 -5.56
CA GLU A 328 -10.69 -28.53 -5.76
C GLU A 328 -9.65 -27.47 -6.18
N ILE A 329 -8.49 -27.48 -5.53
CA ILE A 329 -7.34 -26.63 -5.87
C ILE A 329 -6.90 -26.85 -7.32
N GLU A 330 -6.74 -28.12 -7.73
CA GLU A 330 -6.33 -28.48 -9.10
C GLU A 330 -7.33 -27.98 -10.14
N ILE A 331 -8.64 -28.09 -9.88
CA ILE A 331 -9.68 -27.57 -10.78
C ILE A 331 -9.62 -26.03 -10.86
N ALA A 332 -9.41 -25.36 -9.73
CA ALA A 332 -9.36 -23.90 -9.68
C ALA A 332 -8.16 -23.31 -10.44
N PHE A 333 -7.04 -24.05 -10.51
CA PHE A 333 -5.80 -23.60 -11.14
C PHE A 333 -5.91 -23.30 -12.63
N ASN A 334 -6.89 -23.84 -13.33
CA ASN A 334 -7.13 -23.50 -14.74
C ASN A 334 -7.39 -22.00 -14.94
N ASN A 335 -7.87 -21.30 -13.91
CA ASN A 335 -8.24 -19.89 -13.98
C ASN A 335 -7.31 -18.96 -13.17
N PHE A 336 -6.21 -19.48 -12.61
CA PHE A 336 -5.32 -18.71 -11.74
C PHE A 336 -4.04 -18.28 -12.48
N SER A 337 -3.59 -17.06 -12.16
CA SER A 337 -2.24 -16.62 -12.49
C SER A 337 -1.19 -17.42 -11.71
N SER A 338 0.07 -17.40 -12.15
CA SER A 338 1.16 -18.10 -11.47
C SER A 338 1.31 -17.68 -10.00
N GLU A 339 1.15 -16.38 -9.71
CA GLU A 339 1.21 -15.84 -8.35
C GLU A 339 0.09 -16.41 -7.46
N LYS A 340 -1.14 -16.48 -7.96
CA LYS A 340 -2.27 -17.05 -7.20
C LYS A 340 -2.08 -18.54 -6.92
N LYS A 341 -1.53 -19.28 -7.90
CA LYS A 341 -1.19 -20.70 -7.72
C LYS A 341 -0.13 -20.87 -6.64
N GLU A 342 0.93 -20.07 -6.69
CA GLU A 342 1.99 -20.08 -5.68
C GLU A 342 1.42 -19.85 -4.28
N ASN A 343 0.60 -18.81 -4.07
CA ASN A 343 0.03 -18.50 -2.76
C ASN A 343 -0.83 -19.65 -2.19
N VAL A 344 -1.71 -20.23 -3.02
CA VAL A 344 -2.56 -21.36 -2.60
C VAL A 344 -1.73 -22.60 -2.30
N LEU A 345 -0.75 -22.93 -3.16
CA LEU A 345 0.15 -24.07 -2.96
C LEU A 345 1.02 -23.91 -1.71
N TYR A 346 1.51 -22.71 -1.44
CA TYR A 346 2.29 -22.42 -0.24
C TYR A 346 1.51 -22.76 1.03
N VAL A 347 0.28 -22.27 1.15
CA VAL A 347 -0.58 -22.55 2.32
C VAL A 347 -0.96 -24.03 2.36
N PHE A 348 -1.39 -24.60 1.22
CA PHE A 348 -1.78 -26.00 1.12
C PHE A 348 -0.66 -26.95 1.55
N TYR A 349 0.54 -26.78 1.02
CA TYR A 349 1.65 -27.67 1.34
C TYR A 349 2.11 -27.55 2.78
N ASN A 350 2.16 -26.34 3.33
CA ASN A 350 2.48 -26.19 4.75
C ASN A 350 1.46 -26.87 5.65
N ALA A 351 0.16 -26.76 5.34
CA ALA A 351 -0.90 -27.48 6.06
C ALA A 351 -0.77 -29.00 5.89
N TYR A 352 -0.52 -29.47 4.66
CA TYR A 352 -0.37 -30.90 4.35
C TYR A 352 0.84 -31.51 5.07
N ILE A 353 1.98 -30.83 5.07
CA ILE A 353 3.18 -31.26 5.79
C ILE A 353 2.89 -31.38 7.28
N SER A 354 2.27 -30.37 7.89
CA SER A 354 1.97 -30.37 9.32
C SER A 354 1.06 -31.53 9.74
N VAL A 355 0.11 -31.93 8.89
CA VAL A 355 -0.80 -33.06 9.17
C VAL A 355 -0.14 -34.42 8.90
N PHE A 356 0.66 -34.55 7.85
CA PHE A 356 1.22 -35.83 7.41
C PHE A 356 2.68 -36.05 7.79
N LYS A 357 3.26 -35.23 8.68
CA LYS A 357 4.71 -35.25 9.02
C LYS A 357 5.24 -36.63 9.43
N GLU A 358 4.43 -37.46 10.07
CA GLU A 358 4.82 -38.80 10.52
C GLU A 358 4.77 -39.85 9.38
N ASN A 359 4.05 -39.56 8.29
CA ASN A 359 3.94 -40.45 7.13
C ASN A 359 5.02 -40.14 6.09
N LYS A 360 6.20 -40.73 6.28
CA LYS A 360 7.37 -40.48 5.42
C LYS A 360 7.14 -40.78 3.94
N ASP A 361 6.34 -41.78 3.59
CA ASP A 361 6.04 -42.11 2.19
C ASP A 361 5.22 -41.00 1.52
N GLU A 362 4.25 -40.45 2.25
CA GLU A 362 3.45 -39.33 1.77
C GLU A 362 4.30 -38.06 1.64
N ILE A 363 5.17 -37.77 2.62
CA ILE A 363 6.10 -36.63 2.56
C ILE A 363 7.07 -36.77 1.37
N LYS A 364 7.55 -37.98 1.07
CA LYS A 364 8.42 -38.25 -0.08
C LYS A 364 7.71 -37.98 -1.40
N ARG A 365 6.43 -38.35 -1.54
CA ARG A 365 5.60 -38.00 -2.71
C ARG A 365 5.41 -36.49 -2.82
N LEU A 366 5.13 -35.83 -1.69
CA LEU A 366 4.91 -34.39 -1.63
C LEU A 366 6.14 -33.60 -2.09
N LYS A 367 7.34 -34.01 -1.68
CA LYS A 367 8.61 -33.40 -2.11
C LYS A 367 8.74 -33.35 -3.64
N GLU A 368 8.43 -34.46 -4.33
CA GLU A 368 8.53 -34.53 -5.80
C GLU A 368 7.43 -33.71 -6.49
N GLU A 369 6.25 -33.65 -5.90
CA GLU A 369 5.16 -32.79 -6.37
C GLU A 369 5.53 -31.30 -6.26
N ILE A 370 6.07 -30.86 -5.13
CA ILE A 370 6.52 -29.48 -4.91
C ILE A 370 7.58 -29.10 -5.94
N LYS A 371 8.60 -29.95 -6.16
CA LYS A 371 9.62 -29.72 -7.21
C LYS A 371 9.01 -29.56 -8.59
N THR A 372 7.98 -30.35 -8.91
CA THR A 372 7.28 -30.27 -10.20
C THR A 372 6.57 -28.94 -10.36
N HIS A 373 5.90 -28.45 -9.30
CA HIS A 373 5.27 -27.14 -9.33
C HIS A 373 6.27 -25.99 -9.39
N ILE A 374 7.38 -26.07 -8.65
CA ILE A 374 8.46 -25.06 -8.70
C ILE A 374 8.96 -24.86 -10.13
N LYS A 375 9.16 -25.96 -10.88
CA LYS A 375 9.61 -25.90 -12.29
C LYS A 375 8.60 -25.30 -13.25
N LYS A 376 7.30 -25.44 -12.96
CA LYS A 376 6.20 -24.97 -13.83
C LYS A 376 5.82 -23.51 -13.59
N LEU A 377 6.05 -22.99 -12.38
CA LEU A 377 5.69 -21.63 -12.00
C LEU A 377 6.84 -20.65 -12.27
N LYS A 378 6.50 -19.39 -12.55
CA LYS A 378 7.48 -18.32 -12.75
C LYS A 378 7.96 -17.81 -11.38
N ASN A 379 9.20 -18.13 -11.02
CA ASN A 379 9.90 -17.66 -9.81
C ASN A 379 9.16 -17.88 -8.46
N PRO A 380 8.76 -19.13 -8.11
CA PRO A 380 7.93 -19.43 -6.94
C PRO A 380 8.73 -19.54 -5.64
N VAL A 381 9.36 -18.44 -5.21
CA VAL A 381 10.30 -18.43 -4.06
C VAL A 381 9.65 -18.97 -2.78
N SER A 382 8.36 -18.71 -2.56
CA SER A 382 7.69 -19.17 -1.33
C SER A 382 7.55 -20.69 -1.26
N LEU A 383 7.50 -21.40 -2.39
CA LEU A 383 7.39 -22.87 -2.41
C LEU A 383 8.69 -23.57 -1.99
N ASN A 384 9.81 -22.85 -1.90
CA ASN A 384 11.01 -23.40 -1.28
C ASN A 384 10.81 -23.70 0.21
N VAL A 385 9.90 -22.97 0.88
CA VAL A 385 9.57 -23.20 2.29
C VAL A 385 9.03 -24.61 2.53
N PRO A 386 7.88 -25.01 1.96
CA PRO A 386 7.41 -26.38 2.12
C PRO A 386 8.43 -27.40 1.58
N LEU A 387 9.23 -27.06 0.56
CA LEU A 387 10.27 -27.96 0.05
C LEU A 387 11.34 -28.27 1.11
N PHE A 388 11.96 -27.27 1.74
CA PHE A 388 12.98 -27.55 2.75
C PHE A 388 12.39 -28.24 3.98
N ARG A 389 11.14 -27.92 4.36
CA ARG A 389 10.44 -28.61 5.46
C ARG A 389 10.29 -30.11 5.18
N THR A 390 9.86 -30.47 3.96
CA THR A 390 9.81 -31.90 3.56
C THR A 390 11.19 -32.56 3.57
N MET A 391 12.23 -31.85 3.13
CA MET A 391 13.61 -32.38 3.12
C MET A 391 14.11 -32.62 4.55
N ASN A 392 13.82 -31.72 5.47
CA ASN A 392 14.19 -31.86 6.88
C ASN A 392 13.53 -33.09 7.53
N ILE A 393 12.22 -33.27 7.33
CA ILE A 393 11.46 -34.45 7.83
C ILE A 393 12.02 -35.77 7.26
N LEU A 394 12.49 -35.77 6.02
CA LEU A 394 13.09 -36.93 5.36
C LEU A 394 14.55 -37.18 5.77
N GLY A 395 15.13 -36.33 6.62
CA GLY A 395 16.50 -36.48 7.15
C GLY A 395 17.58 -35.81 6.29
N GLU A 396 17.22 -35.03 5.26
CA GLU A 396 18.17 -34.27 4.42
C GLU A 396 18.52 -32.91 5.04
N LYS A 397 18.87 -32.90 6.33
CA LYS A 397 18.98 -31.69 7.16
C LYS A 397 19.89 -30.61 6.57
N GLU A 398 21.11 -30.97 6.18
CA GLU A 398 22.09 -30.01 5.65
C GLU A 398 21.60 -29.35 4.35
N LYS A 399 21.03 -30.14 3.44
CA LYS A 399 20.47 -29.62 2.18
C LYS A 399 19.26 -28.74 2.42
N ALA A 400 18.42 -29.10 3.40
CA ALA A 400 17.26 -28.33 3.78
C ALA A 400 17.65 -26.98 4.39
N LEU A 401 18.64 -26.95 5.29
CA LEU A 401 19.17 -25.72 5.89
C LEU A 401 19.80 -24.80 4.84
N ASN A 402 20.58 -25.35 3.90
CA ASN A 402 21.15 -24.57 2.80
C ASN A 402 20.06 -23.92 1.93
N LEU A 403 19.02 -24.68 1.57
CA LEU A 403 17.89 -24.15 0.81
C LEU A 403 17.10 -23.09 1.59
N ALA A 404 16.93 -23.26 2.91
CA ALA A 404 16.30 -22.28 3.78
C ALA A 404 17.09 -20.96 3.78
N ASN A 405 18.41 -21.02 3.99
CA ASN A 405 19.29 -19.86 3.96
C ASN A 405 19.30 -19.16 2.60
N GLU A 406 19.37 -19.89 1.48
CA GLU A 406 19.25 -19.33 0.13
C GLU A 406 17.89 -18.63 -0.07
N THR A 407 16.81 -19.23 0.43
CA THR A 407 15.45 -18.67 0.33
C THR A 407 15.32 -17.40 1.15
N LYS A 408 15.88 -17.36 2.37
CA LYS A 408 15.97 -16.14 3.21
C LYS A 408 16.70 -15.02 2.47
N GLN A 409 17.89 -15.29 1.95
CA GLN A 409 18.69 -14.29 1.23
C GLN A 409 17.96 -13.77 0.00
N LYS A 410 17.34 -14.67 -0.78
CA LYS A 410 16.53 -14.27 -1.94
C LYS A 410 15.31 -13.45 -1.52
N ALA A 411 14.66 -13.77 -0.41
CA ALA A 411 13.54 -13.00 0.12
C ALA A 411 13.97 -11.58 0.53
N LEU A 412 15.11 -11.44 1.23
CA LEU A 412 15.69 -10.14 1.59
C LEU A 412 16.02 -9.29 0.36
N ILE A 413 16.71 -9.86 -0.64
CA ILE A 413 17.08 -9.17 -1.89
C ILE A 413 15.84 -8.74 -2.67
N THR A 414 14.77 -9.55 -2.65
CA THR A 414 13.51 -9.24 -3.35
C THR A 414 12.54 -8.41 -2.51
N GLY A 415 12.94 -7.93 -1.33
CA GLY A 415 12.11 -7.10 -0.45
C GLY A 415 10.95 -7.82 0.23
N LYS A 416 10.92 -9.17 0.21
CA LYS A 416 9.89 -9.99 0.86
C LYS A 416 10.24 -10.23 2.33
N LYS A 417 10.29 -9.16 3.15
CA LYS A 417 10.63 -9.22 4.58
C LYS A 417 9.82 -10.28 5.34
N PHE A 418 8.50 -10.33 5.15
CA PHE A 418 7.63 -11.35 5.77
C PHE A 418 8.07 -12.79 5.46
N LEU A 419 8.45 -13.07 4.20
CA LEU A 419 8.93 -14.40 3.83
C LEU A 419 10.29 -14.70 4.47
N ALA A 420 11.16 -13.69 4.60
CA ALA A 420 12.45 -13.86 5.29
C ALA A 420 12.25 -14.19 6.78
N ASN A 421 11.37 -13.46 7.47
CA ASN A 421 11.04 -13.72 8.88
C ASN A 421 10.40 -15.10 9.06
N ALA A 422 9.43 -15.45 8.22
CA ALA A 422 8.81 -16.78 8.28
C ALA A 422 9.85 -17.91 8.06
N VAL A 423 10.83 -17.72 7.17
CA VAL A 423 11.93 -18.68 6.98
C VAL A 423 12.82 -18.75 8.22
N ASP A 424 13.11 -17.63 8.86
CA ASP A 424 13.87 -17.61 10.12
C ASP A 424 13.16 -18.36 11.23
N ASP A 425 11.84 -18.16 11.40
CA ASP A 425 11.04 -18.90 12.36
C ASP A 425 11.11 -20.41 12.10
N TYR A 426 10.99 -20.83 10.83
CA TYR A 426 11.12 -22.25 10.48
C TYR A 426 12.53 -22.78 10.73
N ILE A 427 13.58 -21.99 10.49
CA ILE A 427 14.95 -22.40 10.80
C ILE A 427 15.09 -22.64 12.31
N GLN A 428 14.60 -21.72 13.13
CA GLN A 428 14.67 -21.83 14.59
C GLN A 428 13.83 -22.97 15.16
N LEU A 429 12.66 -23.24 14.57
CA LEU A 429 11.72 -24.25 15.05
C LEU A 429 12.06 -25.67 14.58
N GLU A 430 12.66 -25.83 13.40
CA GLU A 430 12.80 -27.14 12.76
C GLU A 430 14.25 -27.66 12.64
N PHE A 431 15.27 -26.83 12.88
CA PHE A 431 16.70 -27.21 12.80
C PHE A 431 17.41 -27.00 14.14
#